data_AF-I9UU51-F1
#
_entry.id   AF-I9UU51-F1
#
_cell.length_a   1.000
_cell.length_b   1.000
_cell.length_c   1.000
_cell.angle_alpha   90.00
_cell.angle_beta   90.00
_cell.angle_gamma   90.00
#
_symmetry.space_group_name_H-M   'P 1'
#
loop_
_entity.id
_entity.type
_entity.pdbx_description
1 polymer ?
#
loop_
_entity_poly.entity_id
_entity_poly.type
_entity_poly.pdbx_seq_one_letter_code
_entity_poly.pdbx_strand_id
1 'polypeptide(L)' 'MNYKELLEFNDYAMDLTIRMAHHSTAIENNPLSLAETISILTTEYIPREMPQRAFFEVKKLSKHALLSVRKPE' A
#
# COMPACT_ATOMS: atom_id res chain seq x y z
N MET A 1 14.24 0.28 -21.80
CA MET A 1 14.35 0.16 -20.32
C MET A 1 14.98 -1.20 -20.05
N ASN A 2 16.09 -1.23 -19.34
CA ASN A 2 16.74 -2.51 -18.98
C ASN A 2 16.04 -3.14 -17.76
N TYR A 3 16.31 -4.43 -17.48
CA TYR A 3 15.67 -5.14 -16.37
C TYR A 3 15.91 -4.53 -14.98
N LYS A 4 17.08 -3.93 -14.75
CA LYS A 4 17.42 -3.25 -13.50
C LYS A 4 16.58 -1.98 -13.32
N GLU A 5 16.45 -1.17 -14.37
CA GLU A 5 15.62 0.04 -14.36
C GLU A 5 14.13 -0.29 -14.10
N LEU A 6 13.63 -1.40 -14.68
CA LEU A 6 12.27 -1.89 -14.43
C LEU A 6 12.06 -2.33 -12.98
N LEU A 7 13.04 -3.03 -12.41
CA LEU A 7 12.99 -3.46 -11.01
C LEU A 7 13.01 -2.25 -10.06
N GLU A 8 13.93 -1.31 -10.28
CA GLU A 8 14.05 -0.08 -9.49
C GLU A 8 12.78 0.78 -9.59
N PHE A 9 12.20 0.91 -10.78
CA PHE A 9 10.94 1.61 -10.97
C PHE A 9 9.79 0.94 -10.21
N ASN A 10 9.72 -0.39 -10.22
CA ASN A 10 8.70 -1.14 -9.50
C ASN A 10 8.84 -0.98 -7.98
N ASP A 11 10.07 -1.02 -7.46
CA ASP A 11 10.33 -0.80 -6.03
C ASP A 11 9.98 0.64 -5.60
N TYR A 12 10.32 1.63 -6.42
CA TYR A 12 9.96 3.02 -6.18
C TYR A 12 8.45 3.24 -6.23
N ALA A 13 7.77 2.68 -7.24
CA ALA A 13 6.32 2.77 -7.36
C ALA A 13 5.60 2.09 -6.19
N MET A 14 6.14 0.98 -5.69
CA MET A 14 5.65 0.30 -4.49
C MET A 14 5.82 1.16 -3.24
N ASP A 15 6.99 1.73 -2.99
CA ASP A 15 7.23 2.62 -1.83
C ASP A 15 6.29 3.83 -1.87
N LEU A 16 6.13 4.46 -3.04
CA LEU A 16 5.19 5.57 -3.21
C LEU A 16 3.74 5.15 -2.91
N THR A 17 3.32 3.99 -3.41
CA THR A 17 1.97 3.44 -3.16
C THR A 17 1.72 3.22 -1.68
N ILE A 18 2.69 2.67 -0.95
CA ILE A 18 2.61 2.43 0.50
C ILE A 18 2.45 3.77 1.25
N ARG A 19 3.27 4.78 0.91
CA ARG A 19 3.21 6.10 1.56
C ARG A 19 1.88 6.79 1.28
N MET A 20 1.41 6.75 0.03
CA MET A 20 0.10 7.29 -0.34
C MET A 20 -1.03 6.59 0.42
N ALA A 21 -0.98 5.27 0.56
CA ALA A 21 -1.98 4.52 1.33
C ALA A 21 -2.03 4.91 2.81
N HIS A 22 -0.85 5.01 3.44
CA HIS A 22 -0.75 5.45 4.82
C HIS A 22 -1.30 6.89 4.99
N HIS A 23 -0.85 7.84 4.17
CA HIS A 23 -1.27 9.24 4.31
C HIS A 23 -2.76 9.45 3.98
N SER A 24 -3.27 8.82 2.91
CA SER A 24 -4.68 8.94 2.52
C SER A 24 -5.62 8.45 3.62
N THR A 25 -5.30 7.33 4.26
CA THR A 25 -6.13 6.77 5.32
C THR A 25 -5.94 7.49 6.65
N ALA A 26 -4.75 8.00 6.95
CA ALA A 26 -4.51 8.83 8.14
C ALA A 26 -5.34 10.13 8.12
N ILE A 27 -5.57 10.74 6.95
CA ILE A 27 -6.50 11.89 6.80
C ILE A 27 -7.93 11.53 7.23
N GLU A 28 -8.33 10.28 7.03
CA GLU A 28 -9.64 9.73 7.44
C GLU A 28 -9.64 9.18 8.88
N ASN A 29 -8.61 9.48 9.67
CA ASN A 29 -8.40 9.02 11.05
C ASN A 29 -8.10 7.52 11.20
N ASN A 30 -7.45 6.92 10.20
CA ASN A 30 -6.91 5.57 10.35
C ASN A 30 -5.71 5.58 11.33
N PRO A 31 -5.70 4.73 12.37
CA PRO A 31 -4.68 4.76 13.42
C PRO A 31 -3.42 3.97 13.08
N LEU A 32 -3.32 3.38 11.89
CA LEU A 32 -2.18 2.56 11.51
C LEU A 32 -0.96 3.42 11.22
N SER A 33 0.17 3.04 11.80
CA SER A 33 1.47 3.59 11.48
C SER A 33 1.95 3.15 10.09
N LEU A 34 2.97 3.85 9.58
CA LEU A 34 3.59 3.49 8.30
C LEU A 34 4.18 2.07 8.33
N ALA A 35 4.80 1.67 9.45
CA ALA A 35 5.36 0.32 9.60
C ALA A 35 4.28 -0.77 9.52
N GLU A 36 3.12 -0.53 10.12
CA GLU A 36 1.98 -1.44 10.05
C GLU A 36 1.39 -1.49 8.64
N THR A 37 1.29 -0.33 7.98
CA THR A 37 0.87 -0.23 6.58
C THR A 37 1.83 -1.01 5.65
N ILE A 38 3.15 -0.88 5.85
CA ILE A 38 4.16 -1.67 5.14
C ILE A 38 3.90 -3.16 5.35
N SER A 39 3.82 -3.61 6.61
CA SER A 39 3.57 -5.01 6.97
C SER A 39 2.31 -5.57 6.30
N ILE A 40 1.20 -4.83 6.34
CA ILE A 40 -0.05 -5.25 5.72
C ILE A 40 0.06 -5.37 4.20
N LEU A 41 0.77 -4.44 3.55
CA LEU A 41 0.84 -4.37 2.09
C LEU A 41 1.92 -5.29 1.48
N THR A 42 3.00 -5.57 2.20
CA THR A 42 4.12 -6.39 1.69
C THR A 42 4.04 -7.85 2.12
N THR A 43 3.53 -8.13 3.33
CA THR A 43 3.56 -9.48 3.93
C THR A 43 2.18 -9.98 4.35
N GLU A 44 1.13 -9.18 4.17
CA GLU A 44 -0.22 -9.47 4.67
C GLU A 44 -0.27 -9.76 6.18
N TYR A 45 0.74 -9.30 6.93
CA TYR A 45 0.89 -9.57 8.36
C TYR A 45 0.28 -8.48 9.22
N ILE A 46 -0.47 -8.88 10.25
CA ILE A 46 -1.07 -8.02 11.26
C ILE A 46 -0.18 -8.04 12.52
N PRO A 47 0.58 -6.98 12.81
CA PRO A 47 1.58 -7.00 13.88
C PRO A 47 1.03 -6.86 15.30
N ARG A 48 -0.23 -6.44 15.46
CA ARG A 48 -0.92 -6.32 16.76
C ARG A 48 -2.44 -6.27 16.57
N GLU A 49 -3.18 -6.32 17.68
CA GLU A 49 -4.60 -6.00 17.68
C GLU A 49 -4.84 -4.59 17.11
N MET A 50 -5.78 -4.50 16.17
CA MET A 50 -6.14 -3.27 15.47
C MET A 50 -7.60 -3.31 15.00
N PRO A 51 -8.23 -2.16 14.74
CA PRO A 51 -9.58 -2.12 14.19
C PRO A 51 -9.61 -2.77 12.79
N GLN A 52 -10.52 -3.72 12.57
CA GLN A 52 -10.69 -4.37 11.26
C GLN A 52 -10.92 -3.35 10.13
N ARG A 53 -11.70 -2.29 10.40
CA ARG A 53 -11.91 -1.18 9.47
C ARG A 53 -10.60 -0.61 8.95
N ALA A 54 -9.65 -0.33 9.85
CA ALA A 54 -8.40 0.30 9.51
C ALA A 54 -7.55 -0.57 8.57
N PHE A 55 -7.52 -1.88 8.82
CA PHE A 55 -6.88 -2.86 7.96
C PHE A 55 -7.50 -2.90 6.55
N PHE A 56 -8.83 -2.94 6.46
CA PHE A 56 -9.52 -3.03 5.17
C PHE A 56 -9.41 -1.76 4.32
N GLU A 57 -9.36 -0.58 4.95
CA GLU A 57 -9.15 0.69 4.24
C GLU A 57 -7.78 0.71 3.54
N VAL A 58 -6.71 0.33 4.26
CA VAL A 58 -5.36 0.24 3.70
C VAL A 58 -5.31 -0.80 2.56
N LYS A 59 -5.90 -1.99 2.76
CA LYS A 59 -5.92 -3.05 1.74
C LYS A 59 -6.72 -2.67 0.49
N LYS A 60 -7.78 -1.88 0.64
CA LYS A 60 -8.61 -1.39 -0.48
C LYS A 60 -7.81 -0.44 -1.38
N LEU A 61 -7.02 0.46 -0.81
CA LEU A 61 -6.31 1.48 -1.57
C LEU A 61 -5.20 0.87 -2.44
N SER A 62 -4.41 -0.07 -1.91
CA SER A 62 -3.37 -0.74 -2.72
C SER A 62 -3.99 -1.55 -3.87
N LYS A 63 -5.11 -2.22 -3.62
CA LYS A 63 -5.83 -2.96 -4.64
C LYS A 63 -6.34 -2.04 -5.75
N HIS A 64 -6.84 -0.85 -5.41
CA HIS A 64 -7.22 0.17 -6.40
C HIS A 64 -6.02 0.68 -7.21
N ALA A 65 -4.90 1.02 -6.55
CA ALA A 65 -3.68 1.45 -7.24
C ALA A 65 -3.18 0.39 -8.23
N LEU A 66 -3.17 -0.88 -7.83
CA LEU A 66 -2.72 -2.01 -8.66
C LEU A 66 -3.70 -2.36 -9.79
N LEU A 67 -5.02 -2.22 -9.57
CA LEU A 67 -6.04 -2.46 -10.60
C LEU A 67 -6.06 -1.36 -11.67
N SER A 68 -5.82 -0.11 -11.29
CA SER A 68 -5.74 1.01 -12.23
C SER A 68 -4.56 0.89 -13.20
N VAL A 69 -3.48 0.24 -12.80
CA VAL A 69 -2.31 -0.03 -13.66
C VAL A 69 -2.54 -1.22 -14.61
N ARG A 70 -3.49 -2.12 -14.29
CA ARG A 70 -3.73 -3.38 -15.01
C ARG A 70 -4.89 -3.36 -16.01
N LYS A 71 -5.57 -2.22 -16.22
CA LYS A 71 -6.53 -2.10 -17.31
C LYS A 71 -5.83 -1.52 -18.55
N PRO A 72 -5.43 -2.34 -19.53
CA PRO A 72 -5.25 -1.84 -20.88
C PRO A 72 -6.65 -1.56 -21.45
N GLU A 73 -6.85 -0.34 -21.93
CA GLU A 73 -7.90 -0.08 -22.93
C GLU A 73 -7.51 -0.72 -24.27
#